data_AF-A0A7Z9GV40-F1
#
_entry.id   AF-A0A7Z9GV40-F1
#
_cell.length_a   1.000
_cell.length_b   1.000
_cell.length_c   1.000
_cell.angle_alpha   90.00
_cell.angle_beta   90.00
_cell.angle_gamma   90.00
#
_symmetry.space_group_name_H-M   'P 1'
#
loop_
_entity.id
_entity.type
_entity.pdbx_description
1 polymer ?
#
loop_
_entity_poly.entity_id
_entity_poly.type
_entity_poly.pdbx_seq_one_letter_code
_entity_poly.pdbx_strand_id
1 'polypeptide(L)'
;HYDFSGFLERWNIKDDSIASGKHKQMLSMTRELTDEHRDIIKDYIDESFLRFKQIVKQGRPVFRDGTKHITDKATDTDLATGKMFSAQKAKEYQLIDKIGFLDEALDRAAALANLQPQNVRIVQYKKPTSLLNLTGLAQQQATGNRLQTLLELAAPRAYYLTTSLPVLITATGMEPLGDQ
;
A
#
# COMPACT_ATOMS: atom_id res chain seq x y z
N HIS A 1 -7.17 4.39 13.06
CA HIS A 1 -7.89 5.37 13.90
C HIS A 1 -6.83 6.14 14.68
N TYR A 2 -6.96 7.45 14.75
CA TYR A 2 -6.09 8.32 15.56
C TYR A 2 -6.95 8.97 16.63
N ASP A 3 -6.40 9.14 17.82
CA ASP A 3 -7.10 9.73 18.95
C ASP A 3 -6.46 11.07 19.33
N PHE A 4 -7.24 12.15 19.20
CA PHE A 4 -6.87 13.52 19.55
C PHE A 4 -7.58 14.00 20.82
N SER A 5 -8.36 13.16 21.51
CA SER A 5 -9.08 13.54 22.74
C SER A 5 -8.14 14.22 23.77
N GLY A 6 -6.99 13.61 24.05
CA GLY A 6 -5.98 14.20 24.94
C GLY A 6 -5.31 15.48 24.42
N PHE A 7 -5.30 15.72 23.09
CA PHE A 7 -4.86 17.02 22.55
C PHE A 7 -5.92 18.11 22.81
N LEU A 8 -7.19 17.79 22.56
CA LEU A 8 -8.30 18.71 22.77
C LEU A 8 -8.42 19.11 24.24
N GLU A 9 -8.28 18.14 25.16
CA GLU A 9 -8.29 18.39 26.60
C GLU A 9 -7.20 19.38 27.03
N ARG A 10 -5.96 19.20 26.55
CA ARG A 10 -4.84 20.11 26.85
C ARG A 10 -5.09 21.55 26.42
N TRP A 11 -5.80 21.76 25.32
CA TRP A 11 -6.10 23.09 24.77
C TRP A 11 -7.50 23.58 25.15
N ASN A 12 -8.19 22.87 26.05
CA ASN A 12 -9.55 23.18 26.49
C ASN A 12 -10.55 23.31 25.32
N ILE A 13 -10.36 22.53 24.26
CA ILE A 13 -11.25 22.44 23.11
C ILE A 13 -12.28 21.34 23.40
N LYS A 14 -13.57 21.64 23.24
CA LYS A 14 -14.67 20.70 23.51
C LYS A 14 -15.31 20.23 22.21
N ASP A 15 -15.61 18.94 22.16
CA ASP A 15 -16.44 18.34 21.11
C ASP A 15 -17.89 18.19 21.60
N ASP A 16 -18.78 19.06 21.10
CA ASP A 16 -20.22 19.07 21.39
C ASP A 16 -21.06 18.40 20.27
N SER A 17 -20.50 17.38 19.60
CA SER A 17 -21.19 16.66 18.54
C SER A 17 -22.42 15.91 19.06
N ILE A 18 -23.59 16.23 18.50
CA ILE A 18 -24.86 15.55 18.79
C ILE A 18 -25.02 14.37 17.82
N ALA A 19 -25.24 13.17 18.37
CA ALA A 19 -25.44 11.96 17.58
C ALA A 19 -26.76 11.28 17.93
N SER A 20 -27.47 10.80 16.91
CA SER A 20 -28.78 10.15 17.06
C SER A 20 -28.73 8.66 17.43
N GLY A 21 -27.55 8.10 17.72
CA GLY A 21 -27.41 6.69 18.09
C GLY A 21 -26.04 6.35 18.64
N LYS A 22 -25.99 5.31 19.49
CA LYS A 22 -24.81 4.89 20.27
C LYS A 22 -23.53 4.75 19.44
N HIS A 23 -23.65 4.19 18.24
CA HIS A 23 -22.52 3.87 17.36
C HIS A 23 -22.21 4.92 16.29
N LYS A 24 -22.98 6.01 16.20
CA LYS A 24 -22.82 7.00 15.12
C LYS A 24 -21.59 7.90 15.27
N GLN A 25 -20.93 7.83 16.43
CA GLN A 25 -19.65 8.47 16.71
C GLN A 25 -18.52 7.45 16.80
N MET A 26 -18.77 6.19 16.39
CA MET A 26 -17.72 5.19 16.25
C MET A 26 -16.67 5.70 15.27
N LEU A 27 -15.39 5.52 15.60
CA LEU A 27 -14.25 6.07 14.88
C LEU A 27 -14.12 7.60 14.90
N SER A 28 -14.81 8.32 15.79
CA SER A 28 -14.48 9.74 16.00
C SER A 28 -13.02 9.88 16.44
N MET A 29 -12.30 10.86 15.88
CA MET A 29 -10.92 11.15 16.28
C MET A 29 -10.85 11.97 17.58
N THR A 30 -11.97 12.49 18.07
CA THR A 30 -12.07 13.37 19.25
C THR A 30 -12.39 12.62 20.54
N ARG A 31 -12.60 11.31 20.46
CA ARG A 31 -13.01 10.44 21.56
C ARG A 31 -12.20 9.14 21.52
N GLU A 32 -11.99 8.56 22.68
CA GLU A 32 -11.38 7.24 22.80
C GLU A 32 -12.23 6.16 22.12
N LEU A 33 -11.56 5.21 21.47
CA LEU A 33 -12.22 4.08 20.84
C LEU A 33 -12.50 3.00 21.90
N THR A 34 -13.77 2.80 22.24
CA THR A 34 -14.21 1.76 23.18
C THR A 34 -13.94 0.35 22.64
N ASP A 35 -13.83 -0.64 23.54
CA ASP A 35 -13.61 -2.04 23.16
C ASP A 35 -14.75 -2.60 22.30
N GLU A 36 -16.01 -2.26 22.62
CA GLU A 36 -17.17 -2.63 21.80
C GLU A 36 -17.05 -2.11 20.35
N HIS A 37 -16.61 -0.86 20.18
CA HIS A 37 -16.38 -0.28 18.87
C HIS A 37 -15.18 -0.91 18.16
N ARG A 38 -14.14 -1.27 18.90
CA ARG A 38 -12.96 -1.96 18.36
C ARG A 38 -13.34 -3.35 17.84
N ASP A 39 -14.17 -4.09 18.55
CA ASP A 39 -14.62 -5.41 18.15
C ASP A 39 -15.48 -5.35 16.87
N ILE A 40 -16.42 -4.40 16.79
CA ILE A 40 -17.23 -4.19 15.58
C ILE A 40 -16.32 -3.91 14.36
N ILE A 41 -15.32 -3.04 14.50
CA ILE A 41 -14.40 -2.72 13.41
C ILE A 41 -13.50 -3.91 13.08
N LYS A 42 -13.07 -4.67 14.09
CA LYS A 42 -12.28 -5.88 13.89
C LYS A 42 -13.06 -6.92 13.09
N ASP A 43 -14.34 -7.12 13.37
CA ASP A 43 -15.18 -8.06 12.62
C ASP A 43 -15.23 -7.70 11.13
N TYR A 44 -15.37 -6.42 10.78
CA TYR A 44 -15.33 -5.98 9.38
C TYR A 44 -13.96 -6.18 8.71
N ILE A 45 -12.87 -5.98 9.47
CA ILE A 45 -11.51 -6.24 8.99
C ILE A 45 -11.32 -7.74 8.74
N ASP A 46 -11.75 -8.57 9.67
CA ASP A 46 -11.64 -10.03 9.58
C ASP A 46 -12.49 -10.58 8.43
N GLU A 47 -13.71 -10.07 8.22
CA GLU A 47 -14.55 -10.41 7.06
C GLU A 47 -13.85 -10.05 5.74
N SER A 48 -13.32 -8.82 5.64
CA SER A 48 -12.60 -8.35 4.45
C SER A 48 -11.35 -9.18 4.18
N PHE A 49 -10.63 -9.56 5.23
CA PHE A 49 -9.43 -10.37 5.15
C PHE A 49 -9.73 -11.82 4.74
N LEU A 50 -10.81 -12.41 5.25
CA LEU A 50 -11.30 -13.72 4.82
C LEU A 50 -11.67 -13.71 3.34
N ARG A 51 -12.37 -12.67 2.87
CA ARG A 51 -12.70 -12.49 1.46
C ARG A 51 -11.44 -12.39 0.59
N PHE A 52 -10.42 -11.66 1.04
CA PHE A 52 -9.14 -11.60 0.36
C PHE A 52 -8.50 -13.00 0.23
N LYS A 53 -8.44 -13.78 1.31
CA LYS A 53 -7.91 -15.15 1.28
C LYS A 53 -8.70 -16.05 0.32
N GLN A 54 -10.01 -15.91 0.26
CA GLN A 54 -10.85 -16.66 -0.68
C GLN A 54 -10.54 -16.33 -2.14
N ILE A 55 -10.40 -15.04 -2.49
CA ILE A 55 -10.03 -14.60 -3.84
C ILE A 55 -8.67 -15.19 -4.24
N VAL A 56 -7.68 -15.16 -3.35
CA VAL A 56 -6.35 -15.73 -3.61
C VAL A 56 -6.45 -17.25 -3.82
N LYS A 57 -7.20 -17.97 -2.97
CA LYS A 57 -7.40 -19.42 -3.12
C LYS A 57 -8.09 -19.79 -4.43
N GLN A 58 -9.08 -19.02 -4.86
CA GLN A 58 -9.81 -19.26 -6.11
C GLN A 58 -8.97 -18.92 -7.35
N GLY A 59 -8.18 -17.85 -7.28
CA GLY A 59 -7.37 -17.37 -8.40
C GLY A 59 -6.13 -18.20 -8.69
N ARG A 60 -5.56 -18.91 -7.70
CA ARG A 60 -4.35 -19.71 -7.89
C ARG A 60 -4.70 -21.19 -7.97
N PRO A 61 -4.43 -21.90 -9.09
CA PRO A 61 -4.78 -23.32 -9.26
C PRO A 61 -4.30 -24.22 -8.13
N VAL A 62 -3.14 -23.90 -7.55
CA VAL A 62 -2.49 -24.69 -6.50
C VAL A 62 -3.27 -24.73 -5.18
N PHE A 63 -4.19 -23.79 -4.95
CA PHE A 63 -4.97 -23.69 -3.71
C PHE A 63 -6.45 -24.07 -3.91
N ARG A 64 -6.88 -24.33 -5.16
CA ARG A 64 -8.30 -24.54 -5.49
C ARG A 64 -8.87 -25.84 -4.96
N ASP A 65 -8.06 -26.88 -4.85
CA ASP A 65 -8.48 -28.20 -4.36
C ASP A 65 -8.66 -28.24 -2.83
N GLY A 66 -8.34 -27.14 -2.12
CA GLY A 66 -8.44 -27.04 -0.66
C GLY A 66 -7.38 -27.82 0.10
N THR A 67 -6.53 -28.61 -0.58
CA THR A 67 -5.47 -29.42 0.05
C THR A 67 -4.30 -28.57 0.50
N LYS A 68 -4.07 -27.45 -0.17
CA LYS A 68 -3.03 -26.47 0.16
C LYS A 68 -3.64 -25.20 0.72
N HIS A 69 -3.03 -24.71 1.78
CA HIS A 69 -3.35 -23.41 2.35
C HIS A 69 -2.34 -22.37 1.85
N ILE A 70 -2.65 -21.09 2.08
CA ILE A 70 -1.74 -19.98 1.76
C ILE A 70 -0.65 -19.97 2.84
N THR A 71 0.14 -21.03 2.91
CA THR A 71 1.18 -21.27 3.90
C THR A 71 2.50 -21.57 3.22
N ASP A 72 3.58 -21.20 3.89
CA ASP A 72 4.93 -21.60 3.48
C ASP A 72 5.11 -23.09 3.74
N LYS A 73 5.42 -23.89 2.72
CA LYS A 73 5.60 -25.34 2.87
C LYS A 73 6.82 -25.70 3.73
N ALA A 74 7.82 -24.82 3.81
CA ALA A 74 9.04 -25.08 4.57
C ALA A 74 8.85 -24.85 6.07
N THR A 75 8.02 -23.87 6.44
CA THR A 75 7.87 -23.40 7.82
C THR A 75 6.46 -23.55 8.39
N ASP A 76 5.50 -23.96 7.56
CA ASP A 76 4.05 -24.03 7.86
C ASP A 76 3.44 -22.70 8.34
N THR A 77 4.07 -21.57 7.98
CA THR A 77 3.61 -20.23 8.41
C THR A 77 2.57 -19.66 7.44
N ASP A 78 1.52 -19.00 7.95
CA ASP A 78 0.55 -18.27 7.11
C ASP A 78 1.26 -17.15 6.32
N LEU A 79 1.10 -17.18 5.00
CA LEU A 79 1.67 -16.17 4.10
C LEU A 79 0.76 -14.95 3.99
N ALA A 80 -0.53 -15.06 4.34
CA ALA A 80 -1.50 -13.97 4.27
C ALA A 80 -1.37 -12.98 5.45
N THR A 81 -0.17 -12.68 5.93
CA THR A 81 0.05 -11.86 7.13
C THR A 81 0.16 -10.34 6.86
N GLY A 82 -0.05 -9.92 5.61
CA GLY A 82 0.17 -8.53 5.17
C GLY A 82 1.64 -8.18 4.89
N LYS A 83 2.54 -9.16 4.99
CA LYS A 83 3.97 -8.98 4.68
C LYS A 83 4.21 -8.81 3.18
N MET A 84 5.21 -8.01 2.84
CA MET A 84 5.70 -7.90 1.46
C MET A 84 6.65 -9.05 1.13
N PHE A 85 6.58 -9.55 -0.10
CA PHE A 85 7.47 -10.59 -0.63
C PHE A 85 8.23 -10.08 -1.85
N SER A 86 9.49 -10.50 -2.00
CA SER A 86 10.21 -10.31 -3.27
C SER A 86 9.58 -11.20 -4.35
N ALA A 87 9.82 -10.86 -5.62
CA ALA A 87 9.31 -11.63 -6.74
C ALA A 87 9.76 -13.11 -6.69
N GLN A 88 11.01 -13.37 -6.26
CA GLN A 88 11.54 -14.72 -6.07
C GLN A 88 10.73 -15.52 -5.04
N LYS A 89 10.50 -14.94 -3.85
CA LYS A 89 9.69 -15.58 -2.80
C LYS A 89 8.26 -15.78 -3.23
N ALA A 90 7.65 -14.78 -3.88
CA ALA A 90 6.29 -14.90 -4.39
C ALA A 90 6.14 -16.04 -5.40
N LYS A 91 7.16 -16.28 -6.25
CA LYS A 91 7.18 -17.40 -7.20
C LYS A 91 7.34 -18.74 -6.48
N GLU A 92 8.23 -18.83 -5.50
CA GLU A 92 8.44 -20.03 -4.68
C GLU A 92 7.16 -20.43 -3.94
N TYR A 93 6.46 -19.45 -3.35
CA TYR A 93 5.17 -19.62 -2.70
C TYR A 93 3.99 -19.80 -3.67
N GLN A 94 4.26 -19.82 -4.98
CA GLN A 94 3.25 -20.00 -6.03
C GLN A 94 2.18 -18.89 -6.01
N LEU A 95 2.50 -17.71 -5.48
CA LEU A 95 1.65 -16.51 -5.49
C LEU A 95 1.72 -15.78 -6.84
N ILE A 96 2.79 -15.97 -7.61
CA ILE A 96 2.92 -15.54 -9.01
C ILE A 96 3.37 -16.69 -9.91
N ASP A 97 3.10 -16.59 -11.21
CA ASP A 97 3.41 -17.66 -12.18
C ASP A 97 4.81 -17.53 -12.78
N LYS A 98 5.19 -16.30 -13.15
CA LYS A 98 6.47 -15.99 -13.79
C LYS A 98 6.97 -14.62 -13.32
N ILE A 99 8.29 -14.49 -13.25
CA ILE A 99 8.99 -13.22 -13.09
C ILE A 99 9.42 -12.79 -14.50
N GLY A 100 9.04 -11.59 -14.91
CA GLY A 100 9.35 -11.04 -16.22
C GLY A 100 8.83 -9.62 -16.35
N PHE A 101 9.10 -9.00 -17.48
CA PHE A 101 8.66 -7.63 -17.78
C PHE A 101 7.33 -7.61 -18.55
N LEU A 102 6.82 -6.40 -18.79
CA LEU A 102 5.55 -6.19 -19.48
C LEU A 102 5.53 -6.82 -20.89
N ASP A 103 6.63 -6.70 -21.65
CA ASP A 103 6.72 -7.26 -23.00
C ASP A 103 6.53 -8.78 -22.99
N GLU A 104 7.14 -9.49 -22.04
CA GLU A 104 6.95 -10.93 -21.87
C GLU A 104 5.52 -11.30 -21.47
N ALA A 105 4.84 -10.44 -20.70
CA ALA A 105 3.45 -10.64 -20.33
C ALA A 105 2.52 -10.46 -21.54
N LEU A 106 2.83 -9.52 -22.43
CA LEU A 106 2.10 -9.28 -23.68
C LEU A 106 2.27 -10.44 -24.65
N ASP A 107 3.51 -10.92 -24.85
CA ASP A 107 3.79 -12.10 -25.68
C ASP A 107 3.04 -13.32 -25.15
N ARG A 108 3.01 -13.51 -23.82
CA ARG A 108 2.26 -14.60 -23.19
C ARG A 108 0.76 -14.47 -23.41
N ALA A 109 0.20 -13.27 -23.31
CA ALA A 109 -1.22 -13.03 -23.54
C ALA A 109 -1.60 -13.31 -25.01
N ALA A 110 -0.79 -12.87 -25.97
CA ALA A 110 -0.98 -13.14 -27.39
C ALA A 110 -0.95 -14.66 -27.67
N ALA A 111 0.03 -15.37 -27.10
CA ALA A 111 0.15 -16.82 -27.23
C ALA A 111 -1.07 -17.56 -26.66
N LEU A 112 -1.59 -17.15 -25.50
CA LEU A 112 -2.79 -17.75 -24.90
C LEU A 112 -4.06 -17.53 -25.74
N ALA A 113 -4.10 -16.46 -26.52
CA ALA A 113 -5.19 -16.14 -27.45
C ALA A 113 -4.99 -16.76 -28.85
N ASN A 114 -3.92 -17.54 -29.08
CA ASN A 114 -3.52 -18.06 -30.39
C ASN A 114 -3.28 -16.97 -31.45
N LEU A 115 -2.76 -15.81 -31.01
CA LEU A 115 -2.42 -14.69 -31.89
C LEU A 115 -0.90 -14.61 -32.09
N GLN A 116 -0.49 -14.20 -33.29
CA GLN A 116 0.91 -13.89 -33.58
C GLN A 116 1.23 -12.50 -33.01
N PRO A 117 2.30 -12.33 -32.19
CA PRO A 117 2.64 -11.04 -31.59
C PRO A 117 2.76 -9.89 -32.60
N GLN A 118 3.23 -10.21 -33.81
CA GLN A 118 3.40 -9.26 -34.92
C GLN A 118 2.08 -8.66 -35.44
N ASN A 119 0.96 -9.35 -35.20
CA ASN A 119 -0.37 -8.94 -35.65
C ASN A 119 -1.23 -8.37 -34.50
N VAL A 120 -0.63 -8.11 -33.33
CA VAL A 120 -1.34 -7.57 -32.17
C VAL A 120 -1.03 -6.08 -32.03
N ARG A 121 -2.07 -5.26 -31.94
CA ARG A 121 -1.94 -3.83 -31.63
C ARG A 121 -2.32 -3.57 -30.18
N ILE A 122 -1.36 -3.07 -29.40
CA ILE A 122 -1.58 -2.66 -28.01
C ILE A 122 -2.20 -1.27 -28.00
N VAL A 123 -3.30 -1.11 -27.27
CA VAL A 123 -3.99 0.18 -27.12
C VAL A 123 -4.06 0.52 -25.64
N GLN A 124 -3.49 1.67 -25.26
CA GLN A 124 -3.62 2.21 -23.90
C GLN A 124 -4.60 3.37 -23.90
N TYR A 125 -5.72 3.21 -23.19
CA TYR A 125 -6.67 4.30 -22.99
C TYR A 125 -6.13 5.29 -21.97
N LYS A 126 -6.10 6.57 -22.33
CA LYS A 126 -5.79 7.67 -21.43
C LYS A 126 -7.06 8.49 -21.23
N LYS A 127 -7.36 8.85 -19.98
CA LYS A 127 -8.50 9.72 -19.66
C LYS A 127 -8.29 11.08 -20.35
N PRO A 128 -9.27 11.59 -21.12
CA PRO A 128 -9.12 12.89 -21.77
C PRO A 128 -9.03 14.00 -20.71
N THR A 129 -8.10 14.92 -20.92
CA THR A 129 -7.97 16.13 -20.08
C THR A 129 -9.11 17.09 -20.46
N SER A 130 -10.10 17.26 -19.58
CA SER A 130 -11.17 18.24 -19.77
C SER A 130 -10.66 19.68 -19.58
N LEU A 131 -11.27 20.65 -20.27
CA LEU A 131 -10.98 22.08 -20.12
C LEU A 131 -11.26 22.61 -18.70
N LEU A 132 -12.13 21.95 -17.94
CA LEU A 132 -12.33 22.20 -16.51
C LEU A 132 -11.12 21.83 -15.63
N ASN A 133 -10.17 21.04 -16.16
CA ASN A 133 -8.88 20.76 -15.51
C ASN A 133 -7.80 21.78 -15.90
N LEU A 134 -8.08 22.72 -16.82
CA LEU A 134 -7.11 23.70 -17.33
C LEU A 134 -7.16 25.04 -16.56
N THR A 135 -8.30 25.36 -15.96
CA THR A 135 -8.48 26.56 -15.12
C THR A 135 -7.85 26.44 -13.74
N GLY A 136 -7.30 25.26 -13.41
CA GLY A 136 -6.49 24.97 -12.23
C GLY A 136 -4.99 24.91 -12.48
N LEU A 137 -4.46 25.67 -13.46
CA LEU A 137 -3.05 26.10 -13.64
C LEU A 137 -2.48 25.76 -15.03
N ALA A 138 -2.63 26.72 -15.94
CA ALA A 138 -1.73 26.97 -17.06
C ALA A 138 -0.30 27.37 -16.60
N GLN A 139 0.31 26.59 -15.70
CA GLN A 139 1.68 26.78 -15.27
C GLN A 139 2.42 25.48 -14.92
N GLN A 140 2.19 24.36 -15.62
CA GLN A 140 3.13 23.22 -15.59
C GLN A 140 3.13 22.43 -16.90
N GLN A 141 3.55 23.05 -18.00
CA GLN A 141 4.19 22.28 -19.08
C GLN A 141 5.64 22.03 -18.65
N ALA A 142 6.00 20.75 -18.49
CA ALA A 142 7.30 20.16 -18.08
C ALA A 142 7.61 19.89 -16.59
N THR A 143 6.63 19.94 -15.66
CA THR A 143 6.88 19.61 -14.23
C THR A 143 5.83 18.69 -13.56
N GLY A 144 5.02 17.97 -14.35
CA GLY A 144 3.93 17.11 -13.86
C GLY A 144 4.34 15.87 -13.06
N ASN A 145 5.63 15.54 -12.95
CA ASN A 145 6.08 14.34 -12.25
C ASN A 145 6.83 14.61 -10.94
N ARG A 146 7.19 15.85 -10.58
CA ARG A 146 8.06 16.08 -9.41
C ARG A 146 7.37 15.83 -8.07
N LEU A 147 6.18 16.39 -7.85
CA LEU A 147 5.42 16.15 -6.62
C LEU A 147 5.06 14.67 -6.48
N GLN A 148 4.59 14.02 -7.55
CA GLN A 148 4.28 12.60 -7.51
C GLN A 148 5.53 11.75 -7.26
N THR A 149 6.67 12.08 -7.88
CA THR A 149 7.95 11.41 -7.59
C THR A 149 8.39 11.63 -6.14
N LEU A 150 8.19 12.81 -5.56
CA LEU A 150 8.49 13.10 -4.16
C LEU A 150 7.55 12.34 -3.20
N LEU A 151 6.26 12.26 -3.52
CA LEU A 151 5.29 11.46 -2.77
C LEU A 151 5.61 9.96 -2.91
N GLU A 152 6.03 9.50 -4.08
CA GLU A 152 6.52 8.13 -4.27
C GLU A 152 7.83 7.87 -3.52
N LEU A 153 8.69 8.87 -3.36
CA LEU A 153 9.91 8.78 -2.54
C LEU A 153 9.61 8.62 -1.06
N ALA A 154 8.50 9.19 -0.58
CA ALA A 154 8.03 9.02 0.79
C ALA A 154 7.49 7.61 1.07
N ALA A 155 7.07 6.86 0.04
CA ALA A 155 6.73 5.46 0.19
C ALA A 155 8.02 4.61 0.24
N PRO A 156 8.28 3.85 1.31
CA PRO A 156 9.49 3.03 1.40
C PRO A 156 9.45 1.93 0.33
N ARG A 157 10.33 2.04 -0.67
CA ARG A 157 10.60 1.00 -1.67
C ARG A 157 12.10 0.83 -1.86
N ALA A 158 12.52 -0.29 -2.42
CA ALA A 158 13.94 -0.50 -2.71
C ALA A 158 14.38 0.47 -3.82
N TYR A 159 15.40 1.28 -3.54
CA TYR A 159 15.97 2.24 -4.48
C TYR A 159 17.44 1.97 -4.69
N TYR A 160 17.88 1.95 -5.95
CA TYR A 160 19.28 2.14 -6.30
C TYR A 160 19.53 3.64 -6.39
N LEU A 161 19.80 4.26 -5.23
CA LEU A 161 20.06 5.69 -5.13
C LEU A 161 21.53 5.91 -4.76
N THR A 162 22.23 6.69 -5.58
CA THR A 162 23.48 7.33 -5.17
C THR A 162 23.17 8.77 -4.79
N THR A 163 23.47 9.16 -3.57
CA THR A 163 23.41 10.56 -3.17
C THR A 163 24.73 11.21 -3.55
N SER A 164 24.72 12.09 -4.55
CA SER A 164 25.88 12.94 -4.88
C SER A 164 26.06 14.13 -3.92
N LEU A 165 25.26 14.19 -2.86
CA LEU A 165 25.37 15.23 -1.83
C LEU A 165 26.57 14.94 -0.93
N PRO A 166 27.44 15.95 -0.65
CA PRO A 166 28.49 15.79 0.32
C PRO A 166 27.88 15.47 1.69
N VAL A 167 28.47 14.49 2.38
CA VAL A 167 28.13 14.14 3.76
C VAL A 167 28.51 15.32 4.66
N LEU A 168 27.57 16.25 4.89
CA LEU A 168 27.70 17.27 5.92
C LEU A 168 27.40 16.64 7.30
N ILE A 169 28.33 15.84 7.81
CA ILE A 169 28.36 15.52 9.24
C ILE A 169 29.10 16.68 9.91
N THR A 170 28.36 17.67 10.40
CA THR A 170 28.86 18.58 11.43
C THR A 170 28.63 17.91 12.78
N ALA A 171 29.58 17.09 13.22
CA ALA A 171 29.69 16.73 14.63
C ALA A 171 30.04 18.01 15.41
N THR A 172 29.04 18.60 16.04
CA THR A 172 29.23 19.71 16.99
C THR A 172 28.78 19.21 18.35
N GLY A 173 29.74 19.09 19.28
CA GLY A 173 29.48 18.96 20.71
C GLY A 173 29.71 17.58 21.32
N MET A 174 30.97 17.15 21.43
CA MET A 174 31.41 16.39 22.60
C MET A 174 32.71 17.05 23.10
N GLU A 175 32.57 17.89 24.12
CA GLU A 175 33.71 18.34 24.92
C GLU A 175 34.37 17.14 25.61
N PRO A 176 35.71 17.16 25.78
CA PRO A 176 36.40 16.13 26.53
C PRO A 176 36.05 16.25 28.01
N LEU A 177 35.54 15.16 28.61
CA LEU A 177 35.50 15.01 30.07
C LEU A 177 36.93 15.16 30.60
N GLY A 178 37.16 16.25 31.33
CA GLY A 178 38.34 16.42 32.17
C GLY A 178 38.28 15.48 33.36
N ASP A 179 39.46 14.97 33.72
CA ASP A 179 39.75 14.34 35.01
C ASP A 179 39.20 15.16 36.18
N GLN A 180 38.37 14.53 37.02
CA GLN A 180 38.47 14.49 38.49
C GLN A 180 37.79 13.23 39.03
#